data_AF-A0A0P4W2M1-F1
#
_entry.id   AF-A0A0P4W2M1-F1
#
_cell.length_a   1.000
_cell.length_b   1.000
_cell.length_c   1.000
_cell.angle_alpha   90.00
_cell.angle_beta   90.00
_cell.angle_gamma   90.00
#
_symmetry.space_group_name_H-M   'P 1'
#
loop_
_entity.id
_entity.type
_entity.pdbx_description
1 polymer ?
#
loop_
_entity_poly.entity_id
_entity_poly.type
_entity_poly.pdbx_seq_one_letter_code
_entity_poly.pdbx_strand_id
1 'polypeptide(L)'
;MEHVIYGMQKAELMIFSLYMLQMNKWFLDPRRPVTGGPQEEGLMPYIPELRISPHDMITYNQTLPRVSAIYTAPTGLESACVVLVYGLDLFYTRMFPSKMFDVLKDDFDHYLIGGAVLALAVAALITRKLAQKKALKQAWK
;
A
#
# COMPACT_ATOMS: atom_id res chain seq x y z
N MET A 1 -9.00 -4.58 27.86
CA MET A 1 -10.21 -4.49 27.02
C MET A 1 -9.73 -4.23 25.60
N GLU A 2 -9.60 -5.29 24.81
CA GLU A 2 -9.18 -5.21 23.41
C GLU A 2 -10.42 -4.89 22.58
N HIS A 3 -10.52 -3.66 22.08
CA HIS A 3 -11.57 -3.27 21.15
C HIS A 3 -11.04 -3.49 19.73
N VAL A 4 -11.27 -4.69 19.18
CA VAL A 4 -10.99 -5.01 17.77
C VAL A 4 -12.14 -4.49 16.93
N ILE A 5 -11.92 -3.41 16.18
CA ILE A 5 -12.95 -2.80 15.33
C ILE A 5 -12.79 -3.33 13.90
N TYR A 6 -13.74 -4.19 13.51
CA TYR A 6 -13.93 -4.72 12.16
C TYR A 6 -14.37 -3.59 11.23
N GLY A 7 -13.45 -3.05 10.43
CA GLY A 7 -13.81 -2.04 9.43
C GLY A 7 -12.89 -1.94 8.22
N MET A 8 -11.86 -2.77 8.11
CA MET A 8 -10.83 -2.60 7.10
C MET A 8 -10.48 -3.96 6.48
N GLN A 9 -10.66 -4.08 5.17
CA GLN A 9 -10.61 -5.35 4.44
C GLN A 9 -9.26 -6.09 4.50
N LYS A 10 -8.20 -5.44 5.01
CA LYS A 10 -6.84 -6.02 5.08
C LYS A 10 -6.02 -5.68 6.34
N ALA A 11 -6.42 -4.72 7.18
CA ALA A 11 -5.64 -4.32 8.36
C ALA A 11 -6.51 -4.19 9.60
N GLU A 12 -5.97 -4.56 10.76
CA GLU A 12 -6.59 -4.39 12.07
C GLU A 12 -5.83 -3.32 12.86
N LEU A 13 -6.58 -2.58 13.67
CA LEU A 13 -6.05 -1.52 14.51
C LEU A 13 -6.02 -2.00 15.95
N MET A 14 -4.87 -1.90 16.58
CA MET A 14 -4.67 -2.34 17.97
C MET A 14 -4.11 -1.18 18.78
N ILE A 15 -4.59 -1.04 20.02
CA ILE A 15 -4.01 -0.12 20.99
C ILE A 15 -3.04 -0.90 21.87
N PHE A 16 -1.80 -0.46 21.92
CA PHE A 16 -0.79 -0.99 22.83
C PHE A 16 -0.33 0.10 23.79
N SER A 17 -0.74 0.00 25.05
CA SER A 17 -0.47 0.97 26.10
C SER A 17 -0.99 2.38 25.76
N LEU A 18 -0.16 3.23 25.17
CA LEU A 18 -0.47 4.62 24.78
C LEU A 18 -0.35 4.86 23.27
N TYR A 19 -0.03 3.82 22.50
CA TYR A 19 0.24 3.93 21.07
C TYR A 19 -0.75 3.10 20.28
N MET A 20 -1.03 3.57 19.06
CA MET A 20 -1.89 2.88 18.12
C MET A 20 -1.04 2.22 17.04
N LEU A 21 -1.28 0.92 16.86
CA LEU A 21 -0.56 0.06 15.92
C LEU A 21 -1.49 -0.37 14.79
N GLN A 22 -0.96 -0.35 13.57
CA GLN A 22 -1.58 -0.99 12.42
C GLN A 22 -0.98 -2.38 12.25
N MET A 23 -1.82 -3.41 12.21
CA MET A 23 -1.36 -4.77 11.92
C MET A 23 -2.10 -5.33 10.71
N ASN A 24 -1.39 -6.10 9.88
CA ASN A 24 -2.03 -6.83 8.79
C ASN A 24 -2.83 -8.02 9.35
N LYS A 25 -4.09 -8.18 8.93
CA LYS A 25 -4.96 -9.28 9.36
C LYS A 25 -4.36 -10.67 9.09
N TRP A 26 -3.47 -10.76 8.12
CA TRP A 26 -2.77 -11.99 7.76
C TRP A 26 -1.93 -12.57 8.91
N PHE A 27 -1.53 -11.75 9.89
CA PHE A 27 -0.86 -12.24 11.09
C PHE A 27 -1.80 -12.96 12.05
N LEU A 28 -3.09 -12.66 12.02
CA LEU A 28 -4.11 -13.19 12.94
C LEU A 28 -4.97 -14.30 12.30
N ASP A 29 -4.57 -14.81 11.13
CA ASP A 29 -5.31 -15.88 10.48
C ASP A 29 -5.14 -17.22 11.23
N PRO A 30 -6.23 -17.86 11.72
CA PRO A 30 -6.15 -19.14 12.42
C PRO A 30 -5.72 -20.31 11.52
N ARG A 31 -5.76 -20.15 10.19
CA ARG A 31 -5.39 -21.22 9.23
C ARG A 31 -3.89 -21.32 8.98
N ARG A 32 -3.07 -20.49 9.65
CA ARG A 32 -1.61 -20.47 9.45
C ARG A 32 -0.98 -21.80 9.88
N PRO A 33 -0.21 -22.46 8.99
CA PRO A 33 0.39 -23.74 9.31
C PRO A 33 1.58 -23.57 10.26
N VAL A 34 1.67 -24.44 11.27
CA VAL A 34 2.81 -24.47 12.21
C VAL A 34 4.04 -25.13 11.58
N THR A 35 3.82 -26.09 10.69
CA THR A 35 4.86 -26.87 10.00
C THR A 35 4.42 -27.19 8.57
N GLY A 36 5.22 -26.78 7.58
CA GLY A 36 5.14 -27.26 6.18
C GLY A 36 3.74 -27.39 5.57
N GLY A 37 2.88 -26.37 5.72
CA GLY A 37 1.51 -26.40 5.21
C GLY A 37 1.39 -26.20 3.69
N PRO A 38 0.19 -26.36 3.13
CA PRO A 38 -0.08 -26.22 1.70
C PRO A 38 0.30 -24.80 1.23
N GLN A 39 1.27 -24.71 0.32
CA GLN A 39 1.76 -23.44 -0.23
C GLN A 39 0.78 -22.79 -1.22
N GLU A 40 -0.26 -23.53 -1.63
CA GLU A 40 -1.23 -23.10 -2.65
C GLU A 40 -2.03 -21.85 -2.22
N GLU A 41 -2.29 -21.68 -0.91
CA GLU A 41 -2.99 -20.52 -0.37
C GLU A 41 -2.06 -19.34 -0.01
N GLY A 42 -0.74 -19.51 -0.15
CA GLY A 42 0.25 -18.46 0.17
C GLY A 42 0.25 -18.02 1.64
N LEU A 43 -0.27 -18.84 2.55
CA LEU A 43 -0.37 -18.52 3.97
C LEU A 43 1.02 -18.45 4.62
N MET A 44 1.24 -17.40 5.41
CA MET A 44 2.47 -17.23 6.17
C MET A 44 2.55 -18.30 7.27
N PRO A 45 3.70 -18.99 7.46
CA PRO A 45 3.86 -19.95 8.55
C PRO A 45 3.58 -19.30 9.89
N TYR A 46 2.98 -20.02 10.82
CA TYR A 46 2.66 -19.52 12.16
C TYR A 46 3.94 -19.14 12.91
N ILE A 47 3.95 -17.92 13.46
CA ILE A 47 5.03 -17.40 14.30
C ILE A 47 4.36 -16.97 15.60
N PRO A 48 4.72 -17.59 16.75
CA PRO A 48 4.07 -17.28 18.02
C PRO A 48 4.45 -15.89 18.55
N GLU A 49 5.55 -15.34 18.09
CA GLU A 49 6.02 -14.00 18.44
C GLU A 49 5.47 -12.96 17.47
N LEU A 50 4.65 -12.05 17.98
CA LEU A 50 4.19 -10.90 17.22
C LEU A 50 5.25 -9.79 17.32
N ARG A 51 6.00 -9.57 16.25
CA ARG A 51 7.03 -8.52 16.20
C ARG A 51 6.37 -7.16 15.97
N ILE A 52 6.40 -6.30 16.97
CA ILE A 52 5.91 -4.93 16.86
C ILE A 52 7.04 -4.05 16.33
N SER A 53 6.91 -3.56 15.10
CA SER A 53 7.84 -2.59 14.54
C SER A 53 7.40 -1.17 14.89
N PRO A 54 8.33 -0.25 15.24
CA PRO A 54 8.01 1.16 15.38
C PRO A 54 7.45 1.79 14.10
N HIS A 55 7.70 1.19 12.93
CA HIS A 55 7.14 1.65 11.65
C HIS A 55 5.65 1.39 11.51
N ASP A 56 5.11 0.41 12.25
CA ASP A 56 3.68 0.08 12.26
C ASP A 56 2.91 0.97 13.24
N MET A 57 3.60 1.88 13.93
CA MET A 57 3.05 2.79 14.92
C MET A 57 2.53 4.06 14.25
N ILE A 58 1.21 4.22 14.29
CA ILE A 58 0.48 5.28 13.57
C ILE A 58 0.63 6.61 14.32
N THR A 59 0.74 6.55 15.63
CA THR A 59 0.69 7.71 16.51
C THR A 59 2.04 8.42 16.65
N TYR A 60 2.81 8.58 15.57
CA TYR A 60 4.18 9.15 15.53
C TYR A 60 4.53 10.13 16.69
N ASN A 61 5.13 9.59 17.76
CA ASN A 61 5.53 10.29 19.00
C ASN A 61 4.43 11.07 19.76
N GLN A 62 3.16 10.84 19.42
CA GLN A 62 2.00 11.32 20.16
C GLN A 62 1.47 10.16 21.00
N THR A 63 1.29 10.39 22.29
CA THR A 63 0.72 9.38 23.20
C THR A 63 -0.78 9.63 23.34
N LEU A 64 -1.57 8.56 23.39
CA LEU A 64 -3.03 8.62 23.53
C LEU A 64 -3.44 8.13 24.92
N PRO A 65 -3.45 9.02 25.93
CA PRO A 65 -3.93 8.65 27.25
C PRO A 65 -5.43 8.38 27.22
N ARG A 66 -5.84 7.24 27.79
CA ARG A 66 -7.24 6.91 28.09
C ARG A 66 -8.16 6.97 26.86
N VAL A 67 -7.87 6.13 25.87
CA VAL A 67 -8.75 5.94 24.71
C VAL A 67 -10.07 5.32 25.14
N SER A 68 -11.19 5.94 24.76
CA SER A 68 -12.54 5.43 25.03
C SER A 68 -13.08 4.63 23.85
N ALA A 69 -12.96 5.13 22.63
CA ALA A 69 -13.10 4.29 21.44
C ALA A 69 -12.38 4.85 20.22
N ILE A 70 -12.37 4.03 19.18
CA ILE A 70 -11.82 4.32 17.86
C ILE A 70 -13.00 4.32 16.88
N TYR A 71 -13.04 5.29 15.99
CA TYR A 71 -13.99 5.35 14.89
C TYR A 71 -13.22 5.33 13.58
N THR A 72 -13.66 4.50 12.64
CA THR A 72 -13.08 4.43 11.31
C THR A 72 -14.14 4.74 10.27
N ALA A 73 -13.79 5.54 9.27
CA ALA A 73 -14.66 5.90 8.17
C ALA A 73 -13.93 5.70 6.83
N PRO A 74 -14.61 5.17 5.80
CA PRO A 74 -14.06 5.13 4.46
C PRO A 74 -13.88 6.56 3.92
N THR A 75 -12.88 6.76 3.06
CA THR A 75 -12.77 7.99 2.27
C THR A 75 -13.25 7.76 0.85
N GLY A 76 -13.32 8.81 0.03
CA GLY A 76 -13.62 8.67 -1.40
C GLY A 76 -12.55 7.92 -2.20
N LEU A 77 -11.37 7.66 -1.61
CA LEU A 77 -10.32 6.82 -2.17
C LEU A 77 -10.43 5.42 -1.56
N GLU A 78 -10.46 4.38 -2.39
CA GLU A 78 -10.61 2.99 -1.91
C GLU A 78 -9.43 2.52 -1.05
N SER A 79 -8.25 3.09 -1.29
CA SER A 79 -7.02 2.74 -0.59
C SER A 79 -6.82 3.46 0.76
N ALA A 80 -7.75 4.36 1.12
CA ALA A 80 -7.58 5.25 2.27
C ALA A 80 -8.79 5.25 3.20
N CYS A 81 -8.52 5.20 4.50
CA CYS A 81 -9.53 5.42 5.52
C CYS A 81 -9.12 6.54 6.46
N VAL A 82 -10.11 7.07 7.15
CA VAL A 82 -9.92 8.02 8.24
C VAL A 82 -10.12 7.27 9.54
N VAL A 83 -9.20 7.48 10.48
CA VAL A 83 -9.31 6.98 11.83
C VAL A 83 -9.35 8.15 12.80
N LEU A 84 -10.38 8.14 13.64
CA LEU A 84 -10.59 9.09 14.72
C LEU A 84 -10.54 8.31 16.04
N VAL A 85 -9.65 8.70 16.93
CA VAL A 85 -9.54 8.14 18.28
C VAL A 85 -10.05 9.19 19.25
N TYR A 86 -11.01 8.82 20.10
CA TYR A 86 -11.56 9.70 21.12
C TYR A 86 -11.33 9.13 22.52
N GLY A 87 -10.93 10.00 23.45
CA GLY A 87 -10.57 9.63 24.82
C GLY A 87 -10.48 10.85 25.73
N LEU A 88 -9.35 11.01 26.42
CA LEU A 88 -8.99 12.30 27.03
C LEU A 88 -8.71 13.35 25.95
N ASP A 89 -7.95 12.95 24.94
CA ASP A 89 -7.59 13.77 23.77
C ASP A 89 -8.23 13.20 22.50
N LEU A 90 -8.33 14.05 21.47
CA LEU A 90 -8.80 13.68 20.14
C LEU A 90 -7.61 13.51 19.21
N PHE A 91 -7.50 12.35 18.57
CA PHE A 91 -6.48 12.08 17.57
C PHE A 91 -7.11 11.67 16.26
N TYR A 92 -6.67 12.30 15.18
CA TYR A 92 -7.19 12.09 13.83
C TYR A 92 -6.03 11.80 12.88
N THR A 93 -6.18 10.76 12.06
CA THR A 93 -5.18 10.40 11.06
C THR A 93 -5.81 9.72 9.85
N ARG A 94 -5.15 9.84 8.70
CA ARG A 94 -5.47 9.08 7.49
C ARG A 94 -4.57 7.86 7.40
N MET A 95 -5.16 6.73 7.05
CA MET A 95 -4.55 5.42 7.15
C MET A 95 -4.68 4.67 5.82
N PHE A 96 -3.60 3.96 5.46
CA PHE A 96 -3.46 3.29 4.17
C PHE A 96 -3.07 1.81 4.37
N PRO A 97 -4.05 0.92 4.60
CA PRO A 97 -3.81 -0.47 5.00
C PRO A 97 -3.04 -1.29 3.97
N SER A 98 -3.25 -0.98 2.68
CA SER A 98 -2.73 -1.73 1.54
C SER A 98 -1.77 -0.92 0.69
N LYS A 99 -1.20 0.16 1.25
CA LYS A 99 -0.48 1.21 0.50
C LYS A 99 -1.43 1.99 -0.43
N MET A 100 -1.08 3.23 -0.75
CA MET A 100 -1.83 4.05 -1.72
C MET A 100 -1.67 3.43 -3.11
N PHE A 101 -2.65 2.65 -3.55
CA PHE A 101 -2.66 2.07 -4.91
C PHE A 101 -3.47 2.90 -5.91
N ASP A 102 -4.40 3.71 -5.39
CA ASP A 102 -5.29 4.56 -6.18
C ASP A 102 -4.69 5.97 -6.41
N VAL A 103 -3.49 6.21 -5.88
CA VAL A 103 -2.78 7.47 -6.00
C VAL A 103 -1.40 7.19 -6.59
N LEU A 104 -0.99 7.98 -7.57
CA LEU A 104 0.36 7.91 -8.13
C LEU A 104 1.37 8.26 -7.02
N LYS A 105 2.50 7.56 -6.98
CA LYS A 105 3.55 7.86 -6.00
C LYS A 105 4.06 9.28 -6.19
N ASP A 106 4.32 9.97 -5.08
CA ASP A 106 4.95 11.29 -5.10
C ASP A 106 6.35 11.24 -5.74
N ASP A 107 7.08 10.13 -5.54
CA ASP A 107 8.42 9.89 -6.09
C ASP A 107 8.42 9.35 -7.54
N PHE A 108 7.32 9.50 -8.28
CA PHE A 108 7.26 8.97 -9.64
C PHE A 108 8.10 9.81 -10.61
N ASP A 109 9.03 9.15 -11.31
CA ASP A 109 9.89 9.80 -12.30
C ASP A 109 9.15 10.01 -13.63
N HIS A 110 8.46 11.15 -13.70
CA HIS A 110 7.74 11.58 -14.88
C HIS A 110 8.69 11.88 -16.06
N TYR A 111 9.94 12.29 -15.78
CA TYR A 111 10.91 12.63 -16.81
C TYR A 111 11.43 11.38 -17.53
N LEU A 112 11.65 10.28 -16.81
CA LEU A 112 12.07 9.02 -17.41
C LEU A 112 11.05 8.52 -18.44
N ILE A 113 9.77 8.47 -18.07
CA ILE A 113 8.71 7.98 -18.97
C ILE A 113 8.49 8.98 -20.12
N GLY A 114 8.46 10.28 -19.83
CA GLY A 114 8.37 11.31 -20.87
C GLY A 114 9.53 11.21 -21.88
N GLY A 115 10.75 11.02 -21.39
CA GLY A 115 11.94 10.83 -22.21
C GLY A 115 11.91 9.55 -23.04
N ALA A 116 11.47 8.43 -22.46
CA ALA A 116 11.34 7.16 -23.16
C ALA A 116 10.31 7.25 -24.31
N VAL A 117 9.17 7.89 -24.08
CA VAL A 117 8.13 8.11 -25.11
C VAL A 117 8.68 8.99 -26.24
N LEU A 118 9.38 10.08 -25.92
CA LEU A 118 10.01 10.95 -26.91
C LEU A 118 11.08 10.21 -27.73
N ALA A 119 11.95 9.45 -27.08
CA ALA A 119 13.00 8.67 -27.74
C ALA A 119 12.39 7.64 -28.72
N LEU A 120 11.34 6.93 -28.30
CA LEU A 120 10.64 5.97 -29.15
C LEU A 120 9.92 6.67 -30.33
N ALA A 121 9.32 7.84 -30.11
CA ALA A 121 8.67 8.61 -31.18
C ALA A 121 9.69 9.05 -32.25
N VAL A 122 10.85 9.57 -31.84
CA VAL A 122 11.93 9.97 -32.76
C VAL A 122 12.48 8.75 -33.51
N ALA A 123 12.74 7.65 -32.80
CA ALA A 123 13.22 6.41 -33.40
C ALA A 123 12.24 5.86 -34.45
N ALA A 124 10.92 5.92 -34.19
CA ALA A 124 9.89 5.51 -35.13
C ALA A 124 9.87 6.39 -36.38
N LEU A 125 10.00 7.70 -36.25
CA LEU A 125 10.04 8.62 -37.39
C LEU A 125 11.26 8.38 -38.29
N ILE A 126 12.44 8.19 -37.67
CA ILE A 126 13.68 7.88 -38.39
C ILE A 126 13.53 6.54 -39.12
N THR A 127 13.06 5.51 -38.42
CA THR A 127 12.83 4.19 -39.00
C THR A 127 11.85 4.25 -40.17
N ARG A 128 10.76 5.01 -40.06
CA ARG A 128 9.79 5.21 -41.16
C ARG A 128 10.45 5.85 -42.37
N LYS A 129 11.23 6.92 -42.17
CA LYS A 129 11.94 7.61 -43.27
C LYS A 129 12.95 6.69 -43.95
N LEU A 130 13.69 5.89 -43.18
CA LEU A 130 14.65 4.92 -43.71
C LEU A 130 13.95 3.79 -44.47
N ALA A 131 12.84 3.27 -43.94
CA ALA A 131 12.04 2.24 -44.60
C ALA A 131 11.46 2.73 -45.94
N GLN A 132 10.93 3.95 -45.99
CA GLN A 132 10.42 4.56 -47.23
C GLN A 132 11.53 4.71 -48.29
N LYS A 133 12.72 5.17 -47.87
CA LYS A 133 13.89 5.27 -48.78
C LYS A 133 14.33 3.89 -49.29
N LYS A 134 14.36 2.88 -48.43
CA LYS A 134 14.73 1.51 -48.80
C LYS A 134 13.73 0.89 -49.76
N ALA A 135 12.43 1.05 -49.51
CA ALA A 135 11.36 0.57 -50.38
C ALA A 135 11.42 1.21 -51.77
N LEU A 136 11.63 2.54 -51.86
CA LEU A 136 11.76 3.24 -53.13
C LEU A 136 12.97 2.73 -53.93
N LYS A 137 14.14 2.59 -53.29
CA LYS A 137 15.35 2.07 -53.95
C LYS A 137 15.17 0.65 -54.49
N GLN A 138 14.35 -0.17 -53.81
CA GLN A 138 14.08 -1.54 -54.20
C GLN A 138 13.04 -1.64 -55.34
N ALA A 139 12.09 -0.70 -55.40
CA ALA A 139 11.11 -0.62 -56.48
C ALA A 139 11.67 -0.06 -57.81
N TRP A 140 12.79 0.67 -57.73
CA TRP A 140 13.47 1.27 -58.89
C TRP A 140 14.63 0.41 -59.42
N LYS A 141 14.67 -0.85 -58.99
CA LYS A 141 15.58 -1.88 -59.47
C LYS A 141 14.80 -2.82 -60.38
#